data_AF-W7BSE4-F1
#
_entry.id   AF-W7BSE4-F1
#
_cell.length_a   1.000
_cell.length_b   1.000
_cell.length_c   1.000
_cell.angle_alpha   90.00
_cell.angle_beta   90.00
_cell.angle_gamma   90.00
#
_symmetry.space_group_name_H-M   'P 1'
#
loop_
_entity.id
_entity.type
_entity.pdbx_description
1 polymer ?
#
loop_
_entity_poly.entity_id
_entity_poly.type
_entity_poly.pdbx_seq_one_letter_code
_entity_poly.pdbx_strand_id
1 'polypeptide(L)'
;MTKTITYITGIIFSLLLFFLIPQIAKADIVPLIKGTTPEIATQNGKILQAVINQASATKAKQVTLPTGLFYINGKIILKSHIVLTGPNSNPTATTLTMNNAPMTTDSTQTSQESATDITLQNFTLQYNPTISKFNYLTNPTNFYQDNLLNIGMTTKEETTAGYKASTKRALKTNIKIFNMIFNANNVGTSIINIAKAKNITIQNSQLLNSGLQSGISLTYSDNITLTNNRLKNLGRTGIVMYYGNSSINISNNQVIDWMQRYGSYHYDAVKKKRRDTRQHARCRNRQLRPSKSVYHR
;
A
#
# COMPACT_ATOMS: atom_id res chain seq x y z
N MET A 1 -7.80 -24.74 -59.69
CA MET A 1 -7.19 -25.33 -58.48
C MET A 1 -6.32 -24.28 -57.81
N THR A 2 -6.31 -24.34 -56.48
CA THR A 2 -6.03 -23.29 -55.51
C THR A 2 -4.55 -22.92 -55.36
N LYS A 3 -4.32 -21.61 -55.16
CA LYS A 3 -3.04 -20.99 -54.81
C LYS A 3 -2.56 -21.48 -53.44
N THR A 4 -1.28 -21.83 -53.32
CA THR A 4 -0.61 -22.08 -52.03
C THR A 4 0.73 -21.33 -52.03
N ILE A 5 0.67 -20.05 -51.68
CA ILE A 5 1.82 -19.26 -51.23
C ILE A 5 1.37 -18.59 -49.93
N THR A 6 2.31 -18.47 -49.00
CA THR A 6 2.27 -17.73 -47.71
C THR A 6 1.90 -18.61 -46.52
N TYR A 7 2.87 -18.82 -45.60
CA TYR A 7 2.72 -18.84 -44.13
C TYR A 7 3.98 -19.42 -43.43
N ILE A 8 5.20 -18.96 -43.77
CA ILE A 8 6.42 -19.32 -42.99
C ILE A 8 7.24 -18.08 -42.56
N THR A 9 6.78 -16.85 -42.81
CA THR A 9 7.49 -15.62 -42.39
C THR A 9 7.00 -15.00 -41.08
N GLY A 10 6.01 -15.60 -40.40
CA GLY A 10 5.41 -15.04 -39.18
C GLY A 10 5.96 -15.56 -37.84
N ILE A 11 6.76 -16.63 -37.82
CA ILE A 11 7.19 -17.30 -36.57
C ILE A 11 8.63 -16.96 -36.17
N ILE A 12 9.45 -16.44 -37.09
CA ILE A 12 10.87 -16.13 -36.78
C ILE A 12 11.01 -14.74 -36.12
N PHE A 13 10.06 -13.82 -36.31
CA PHE A 13 10.12 -12.48 -35.72
C PHE A 13 9.67 -12.38 -34.26
N SER A 14 8.94 -13.37 -33.74
CA SER A 14 8.51 -13.43 -32.34
C SER A 14 9.51 -14.10 -31.39
N LEU A 15 10.50 -14.81 -31.93
CA LEU A 15 11.58 -15.46 -31.15
C LEU A 15 12.84 -14.61 -31.02
N LEU A 16 13.02 -13.59 -31.86
CA LEU A 16 14.22 -12.74 -31.87
C LEU A 16 14.15 -11.48 -30.99
N LEU A 17 12.97 -11.13 -30.45
CA LEU A 17 12.79 -10.03 -29.50
C LEU A 17 13.10 -10.42 -28.03
N PHE A 18 13.46 -11.68 -27.76
CA PHE A 18 13.81 -12.16 -26.42
C PHE A 18 15.31 -12.10 -26.08
N PHE A 19 16.19 -11.78 -27.04
CA PHE A 19 17.65 -11.88 -26.85
C PHE A 19 18.43 -10.56 -26.82
N LEU A 20 17.76 -9.44 -26.53
CA LEU A 20 18.42 -8.19 -26.17
C LEU A 20 18.09 -7.79 -24.73
N ILE A 21 18.27 -8.74 -23.80
CA ILE A 21 18.48 -8.37 -22.40
C ILE A 21 19.96 -7.96 -22.32
N PRO A 22 20.31 -6.68 -22.13
CA PRO A 22 21.69 -6.32 -21.84
C PRO A 22 22.14 -7.19 -20.67
N GLN A 23 23.28 -7.88 -20.81
CA GLN A 23 23.83 -8.70 -19.74
C GLN A 23 23.97 -7.82 -18.49
N ILE A 24 23.01 -7.96 -17.57
CA ILE A 24 22.96 -7.19 -16.34
C ILE A 24 24.17 -7.69 -15.55
N ALA A 25 25.15 -6.81 -15.34
CA ALA A 25 26.21 -7.03 -14.37
C ALA A 25 25.58 -7.63 -13.12
N LYS A 26 26.12 -8.77 -12.64
CA LYS A 26 25.61 -9.58 -11.54
C LYS A 26 24.92 -8.69 -10.50
N ALA A 27 23.59 -8.71 -10.45
CA ALA A 27 22.85 -7.72 -9.68
C ALA A 27 23.27 -7.84 -8.21
N ASP A 28 23.77 -6.74 -7.64
CA ASP A 28 24.21 -6.73 -6.24
C ASP A 28 23.04 -7.12 -5.34
N ILE A 29 23.23 -8.21 -4.59
CA ILE A 29 22.26 -8.67 -3.61
C ILE A 29 22.38 -7.76 -2.39
N VAL A 30 21.25 -7.19 -1.94
CA VAL A 30 21.24 -6.34 -0.74
C VAL A 30 21.70 -7.16 0.47
N PRO A 31 22.69 -6.70 1.25
CA PRO A 31 23.23 -7.46 2.38
C PRO A 31 22.35 -7.28 3.64
N LEU A 32 21.07 -7.68 3.56
CA LEU A 32 20.17 -7.64 4.71
C LEU A 32 20.51 -8.73 5.72
N ILE A 33 20.36 -8.42 7.00
CA ILE A 33 20.70 -9.27 8.14
C ILE A 33 19.44 -9.94 8.65
N LYS A 34 19.48 -11.26 8.82
CA LYS A 34 18.38 -12.04 9.42
C LYS A 34 18.31 -11.79 10.93
N GLY A 35 17.09 -11.75 11.47
CA GLY A 35 16.84 -11.55 12.90
C GLY A 35 15.73 -10.53 13.15
N THR A 36 15.21 -10.51 14.38
CA THR A 36 14.02 -9.74 14.75
C THR A 36 14.30 -8.59 15.72
N THR A 37 15.55 -8.41 16.15
CA THR A 37 15.87 -7.38 17.16
C THR A 37 15.72 -5.97 16.57
N PRO A 38 15.37 -4.96 17.40
CA PRO A 38 15.25 -3.58 16.94
C PRO A 38 16.52 -3.03 16.27
N GLU A 39 17.71 -3.45 16.72
CA GLU A 39 19.01 -3.03 16.17
C GLU A 39 19.18 -3.55 14.75
N ILE A 40 18.93 -4.85 14.54
CA ILE A 40 18.96 -5.49 13.22
C ILE A 40 17.94 -4.83 12.28
N ALA A 41 16.71 -4.61 12.76
CA ALA A 41 15.67 -3.98 11.95
C ALA A 41 16.02 -2.55 11.54
N THR A 42 16.66 -1.78 12.42
CA THR A 42 17.14 -0.42 12.16
C THR A 42 18.30 -0.43 11.16
N GLN A 43 19.23 -1.37 11.30
CA GLN A 43 20.34 -1.55 10.37
C GLN A 43 19.85 -1.94 8.97
N ASN A 44 18.91 -2.89 8.87
CA ASN A 44 18.29 -3.27 7.61
C ASN A 44 17.60 -2.09 6.92
N GLY A 45 16.91 -1.23 7.67
CA GLY A 45 16.31 0.00 7.13
C GLY A 45 17.35 0.93 6.50
N LYS A 46 18.49 1.15 7.18
CA LYS A 46 19.59 1.95 6.66
C LYS A 46 20.23 1.33 5.41
N ILE A 47 20.52 0.02 5.44
CA ILE A 47 21.13 -0.71 4.33
C ILE A 47 20.23 -0.65 3.09
N LEU A 48 18.95 -0.99 3.22
CA LEU A 48 18.03 -1.00 2.10
C LEU A 48 17.86 0.41 1.50
N GLN A 49 17.71 1.43 2.34
CA GLN A 49 17.57 2.80 1.86
C GLN A 49 18.84 3.28 1.13
N ALA A 50 20.02 2.95 1.64
CA ALA A 50 21.29 3.32 1.00
C ALA A 50 21.42 2.68 -0.39
N VAL A 51 21.10 1.39 -0.53
CA VAL A 51 21.15 0.69 -1.81
C VAL A 51 20.14 1.27 -2.79
N ILE A 52 18.91 1.59 -2.35
CA ILE A 52 17.91 2.27 -3.21
C ILE A 52 18.43 3.62 -3.71
N ASN A 53 19.02 4.43 -2.82
CA ASN A 53 19.57 5.74 -3.19
C ASN A 53 20.71 5.61 -4.21
N GLN A 54 21.62 4.65 -3.99
CA GLN A 54 22.74 4.39 -4.91
C GLN A 54 22.26 3.87 -6.28
N ALA A 55 21.29 2.96 -6.30
CA ALA A 55 20.71 2.43 -7.53
C ALA A 55 20.00 3.52 -8.35
N SER A 56 19.29 4.41 -7.68
CA SER A 56 18.61 5.54 -8.33
C SER A 56 19.61 6.53 -8.96
N ALA A 57 20.72 6.83 -8.28
CA ALA A 57 21.75 7.74 -8.78
C ALA A 57 22.47 7.20 -10.05
N THR A 58 22.51 5.89 -10.23
CA THR A 58 23.21 5.22 -11.34
C THR A 58 22.33 4.94 -12.57
N LYS A 59 21.05 5.35 -12.53
CA LYS A 59 20.01 5.14 -13.55
C LYS A 59 19.73 3.66 -13.86
N ALA A 60 18.58 3.18 -13.37
CA ALA A 60 17.97 1.89 -13.73
C ALA A 60 18.74 0.63 -13.30
N LYS A 61 19.40 0.66 -12.14
CA LYS A 61 20.02 -0.56 -11.58
C LYS A 61 18.97 -1.44 -10.88
N GLN A 62 18.97 -2.72 -11.23
CA GLN A 62 18.23 -3.74 -10.51
C GLN A 62 18.86 -3.95 -9.13
N VAL A 63 18.03 -3.86 -8.09
CA VAL A 63 18.36 -4.18 -6.70
C VAL A 63 17.71 -5.52 -6.37
N THR A 64 18.53 -6.53 -6.11
CA THR A 64 18.03 -7.88 -5.80
C THR A 64 18.01 -8.07 -4.29
N LEU A 65 16.84 -8.40 -3.75
CA LEU A 65 16.70 -8.71 -2.33
C LEU A 65 17.19 -10.14 -2.02
N PRO A 66 17.79 -10.37 -0.84
CA PRO A 66 18.25 -11.70 -0.43
C PRO A 66 17.08 -12.61 -0.05
N THR A 67 17.30 -13.93 -0.12
CA THR A 67 16.32 -14.92 0.36
C THR A 67 16.20 -14.88 1.88
N GLY A 68 14.97 -14.88 2.41
CA GLY A 68 14.67 -14.95 3.84
C GLY A 68 13.66 -13.92 4.31
N LEU A 69 13.52 -13.81 5.62
CA LEU A 69 12.64 -12.88 6.30
C LEU A 69 13.49 -11.79 6.99
N PHE A 70 13.20 -10.53 6.69
CA PHE A 70 13.96 -9.38 7.15
C PHE A 70 13.03 -8.35 7.78
N TYR A 71 13.34 -7.93 9.00
CA TYR A 71 12.62 -6.86 9.68
C TYR A 71 13.25 -5.50 9.35
N ILE A 72 12.41 -4.47 9.24
CA ILE A 72 12.80 -3.11 8.85
C ILE A 72 12.12 -2.11 9.78
N ASN A 73 12.93 -1.28 10.45
CA ASN A 73 12.47 -0.08 11.14
C ASN A 73 12.65 1.14 10.22
N GLY A 74 11.69 2.05 10.26
CA GLY A 74 11.72 3.29 9.48
C GLY A 74 11.11 3.15 8.09
N LYS A 75 10.83 4.31 7.48
CA LYS A 75 10.26 4.39 6.13
C LYS A 75 11.30 3.93 5.12
N ILE A 76 10.85 3.23 4.08
CA ILE A 76 11.66 2.97 2.88
C ILE A 76 11.12 3.85 1.75
N ILE A 77 11.92 4.83 1.35
CA ILE A 77 11.60 5.79 0.31
C ILE A 77 12.10 5.25 -1.02
N LEU A 78 11.18 4.84 -1.88
CA LEU A 78 11.43 4.46 -3.27
C LEU A 78 11.85 5.69 -4.08
N LYS A 79 12.92 5.55 -4.85
CA LYS A 79 13.46 6.62 -5.71
C LYS A 79 13.32 6.24 -7.18
N SER A 80 13.42 7.22 -8.07
CA SER A 80 13.22 7.00 -9.51
C SER A 80 14.23 6.03 -10.11
N HIS A 81 13.86 5.37 -11.21
CA HIS A 81 14.73 4.49 -12.00
C HIS A 81 15.31 3.33 -11.19
N ILE A 82 14.43 2.60 -10.49
CA ILE A 82 14.83 1.40 -9.73
C ILE A 82 13.96 0.21 -10.11
N VAL A 83 14.57 -0.98 -10.08
CA VAL A 83 13.85 -2.25 -10.06
C VAL A 83 14.22 -2.95 -8.76
N LEU A 84 13.28 -3.03 -7.82
CA LEU A 84 13.44 -3.81 -6.59
C LEU A 84 12.81 -5.18 -6.79
N THR A 85 13.61 -6.23 -6.78
CA THR A 85 13.15 -7.58 -7.09
C THR A 85 13.57 -8.60 -6.03
N GLY A 86 12.74 -9.60 -5.79
CA GLY A 86 13.19 -10.82 -5.09
C GLY A 86 14.20 -11.62 -5.92
N PRO A 87 14.82 -12.65 -5.31
CA PRO A 87 15.94 -13.42 -5.89
C PRO A 87 15.50 -14.35 -7.02
N ASN A 88 14.21 -14.68 -7.10
CA ASN A 88 13.60 -15.50 -8.13
C ASN A 88 12.10 -15.15 -8.24
N SER A 89 11.34 -15.85 -9.07
CA SER A 89 9.92 -15.60 -9.31
C SER A 89 8.99 -16.07 -8.17
N ASN A 90 9.50 -16.71 -7.11
CA ASN A 90 8.68 -17.04 -5.96
C ASN A 90 8.61 -15.83 -5.00
N PRO A 91 7.46 -15.14 -4.88
CA PRO A 91 7.35 -13.96 -4.02
C PRO A 91 7.53 -14.25 -2.52
N THR A 92 7.47 -15.51 -2.09
CA THR A 92 7.72 -15.89 -0.70
C THR A 92 9.21 -16.10 -0.39
N ALA A 93 10.08 -16.17 -1.41
CA ALA A 93 11.53 -16.33 -1.20
C ALA A 93 12.13 -15.19 -0.38
N THR A 94 11.57 -13.98 -0.49
CA THR A 94 11.93 -12.85 0.35
C THR A 94 10.70 -12.21 0.98
N THR A 95 10.76 -11.98 2.29
CA THR A 95 9.75 -11.23 3.04
C THR A 95 10.39 -10.03 3.74
N LEU A 96 10.00 -8.82 3.33
CA LEU A 96 10.31 -7.59 4.03
C LEU A 96 9.18 -7.27 5.01
N THR A 97 9.50 -7.25 6.31
CA THR A 97 8.55 -6.99 7.39
C THR A 97 8.78 -5.59 7.97
N MET A 98 7.85 -4.69 7.68
CA MET A 98 7.86 -3.30 8.11
C MET A 98 7.35 -3.18 9.55
N ASN A 99 8.15 -2.65 10.48
CA ASN A 99 7.82 -2.62 11.91
C ASN A 99 7.01 -1.41 12.37
N ASN A 100 7.17 -0.26 11.72
CA ASN A 100 6.61 0.98 12.24
C ASN A 100 6.38 2.07 11.19
N ALA A 101 6.66 1.77 9.92
CA ALA A 101 6.58 2.77 8.86
C ALA A 101 6.31 2.09 7.51
N PRO A 102 5.73 2.80 6.54
CA PRO A 102 5.43 2.24 5.23
C PRO A 102 6.64 2.19 4.29
N MET A 103 6.49 1.46 3.19
CA MET A 103 7.24 1.75 1.97
C MET A 103 6.50 2.88 1.21
N THR A 104 7.23 3.88 0.72
CA THR A 104 6.62 5.11 0.20
C THR A 104 7.47 5.73 -0.90
N THR A 105 6.88 6.56 -1.75
CA THR A 105 7.60 7.41 -2.71
C THR A 105 7.90 8.82 -2.19
N ASP A 106 7.41 9.16 -1.00
CA ASP A 106 7.44 10.50 -0.42
C ASP A 106 8.09 10.46 0.97
N SER A 107 9.01 11.39 1.26
CA SER A 107 9.78 11.40 2.51
C SER A 107 8.95 11.73 3.76
N THR A 108 7.97 12.63 3.61
CA THR A 108 7.09 13.07 4.70
C THR A 108 5.63 12.78 4.37
N GLN A 109 4.73 12.96 5.35
CA GLN A 109 3.28 12.77 5.14
C GLN A 109 2.61 13.91 4.35
N THR A 110 3.37 14.98 4.04
CA THR A 110 2.88 16.13 3.29
C THR A 110 3.69 16.40 2.02
N SER A 111 4.83 15.72 1.83
CA SER A 111 5.68 15.90 0.66
C SER A 111 5.00 15.38 -0.59
N GLN A 112 5.14 16.14 -1.67
CA GLN A 112 4.62 15.81 -3.00
C GLN A 112 5.81 15.66 -3.97
N GLU A 113 6.71 14.72 -3.66
CA GLU A 113 7.93 14.47 -4.43
C GLU A 113 7.59 13.89 -5.80
N SER A 114 8.45 14.07 -6.81
CA SER A 114 8.27 13.36 -8.08
C SER A 114 9.07 12.05 -8.07
N ALA A 115 8.47 10.98 -8.57
CA ALA A 115 9.16 9.69 -8.75
C ALA A 115 8.70 9.01 -10.04
N THR A 116 9.63 8.42 -10.79
CA THR A 116 9.32 7.75 -12.07
C THR A 116 10.08 6.45 -12.26
N ASP A 117 9.55 5.57 -13.08
CA ASP A 117 10.21 4.34 -13.54
C ASP A 117 10.65 3.44 -12.37
N ILE A 118 9.67 3.07 -11.54
CA ILE A 118 9.86 2.18 -10.39
C ILE A 118 9.21 0.84 -10.70
N THR A 119 9.94 -0.26 -10.53
CA THR A 119 9.37 -1.62 -10.59
C THR A 119 9.58 -2.34 -9.27
N LEU A 120 8.51 -2.90 -8.70
CA LEU A 120 8.54 -3.79 -7.54
C LEU A 120 8.06 -5.17 -7.98
N GLN A 121 8.86 -6.22 -7.77
CA GLN A 121 8.47 -7.54 -8.24
C GLN A 121 9.01 -8.73 -7.44
N ASN A 122 8.25 -9.82 -7.40
CA ASN A 122 8.70 -11.13 -6.89
C ASN A 122 9.16 -11.15 -5.42
N PHE A 123 8.55 -10.35 -4.53
CA PHE A 123 8.80 -10.47 -3.10
C PHE A 123 7.53 -10.22 -2.27
N THR A 124 7.61 -10.52 -0.98
CA THR A 124 6.55 -10.24 -0.01
C THR A 124 6.89 -8.97 0.75
N LEU A 125 5.95 -8.03 0.78
CA LEU A 125 5.98 -6.87 1.67
C LEU A 125 4.87 -7.05 2.70
N GLN A 126 5.19 -6.93 3.98
CA GLN A 126 4.20 -7.07 5.03
C GLN A 126 4.43 -6.11 6.19
N TYR A 127 3.38 -5.81 6.95
CA TYR A 127 3.56 -5.21 8.27
C TYR A 127 3.95 -6.28 9.30
N ASN A 128 4.68 -5.88 10.33
CA ASN A 128 4.87 -6.74 11.49
C ASN A 128 3.50 -7.01 12.16
N PRO A 129 3.12 -8.28 12.37
CA PRO A 129 1.83 -8.62 12.98
C PRO A 129 1.68 -8.15 14.43
N THR A 130 2.74 -7.69 15.09
CA THR A 130 2.70 -7.14 16.46
C THR A 130 2.34 -5.65 16.51
N ILE A 131 2.30 -4.94 15.37
CA ILE A 131 1.89 -3.53 15.34
C ILE A 131 0.45 -3.41 15.82
N SER A 132 0.14 -2.33 16.55
CA SER A 132 -1.21 -2.03 17.02
C SER A 132 -2.23 -2.03 15.87
N LYS A 133 -3.20 -2.94 15.98
CA LYS A 133 -4.30 -3.12 15.02
C LYS A 133 -5.54 -2.40 15.53
N PHE A 134 -6.44 -2.08 14.60
CA PHE A 134 -7.78 -1.72 15.01
C PHE A 134 -8.43 -2.90 15.74
N ASN A 135 -8.87 -2.68 16.98
CA ASN A 135 -9.64 -3.64 17.76
C ASN A 135 -11.09 -3.14 17.87
N TYR A 136 -12.03 -3.82 17.24
CA TYR A 136 -13.44 -3.44 17.26
C TYR A 136 -14.07 -3.54 18.66
N LEU A 137 -13.59 -4.44 19.52
CA LEU A 137 -14.10 -4.62 20.87
C LEU A 137 -13.77 -3.45 21.79
N THR A 138 -12.55 -2.90 21.67
CA THR A 138 -12.09 -1.78 22.50
C THR A 138 -12.25 -0.43 21.82
N ASN A 139 -12.53 -0.43 20.51
CA ASN A 139 -12.67 0.74 19.63
C ASN A 139 -11.60 1.84 19.91
N PRO A 140 -10.30 1.49 19.95
CA PRO A 140 -9.27 2.45 20.26
C PRO A 140 -9.05 3.35 19.02
N THR A 141 -8.92 4.65 19.23
CA THR A 141 -8.53 5.60 18.18
C THR A 141 -7.03 5.57 17.87
N ASN A 142 -6.25 4.96 18.76
CA ASN A 142 -4.79 4.89 18.70
C ASN A 142 -4.33 3.56 18.08
N PHE A 143 -4.67 3.36 16.81
CA PHE A 143 -4.13 2.27 15.99
C PHE A 143 -3.24 2.85 14.90
N TYR A 144 -2.41 2.00 14.29
CA TYR A 144 -1.52 2.42 13.22
C TYR A 144 -2.33 2.77 11.96
N GLN A 145 -2.11 3.94 11.34
CA GLN A 145 -2.99 4.47 10.29
C GLN A 145 -2.37 4.57 8.89
N ASP A 146 -1.06 4.37 8.74
CA ASP A 146 -0.44 4.43 7.42
C ASP A 146 -0.84 3.22 6.54
N ASN A 147 -0.73 3.38 5.22
CA ASN A 147 -0.87 2.28 4.26
C ASN A 147 0.45 1.52 4.11
N LEU A 148 0.43 0.22 3.82
CA LEU A 148 1.65 -0.58 3.67
C LEU A 148 2.58 -0.05 2.56
N LEU A 149 1.98 0.33 1.42
CA LEU A 149 2.65 0.99 0.31
C LEU A 149 1.94 2.30 -0.04
N ASN A 150 2.68 3.40 -0.09
CA ASN A 150 2.20 4.70 -0.56
C ASN A 150 2.90 5.11 -1.86
N ILE A 151 2.14 5.19 -2.94
CA ILE A 151 2.55 5.76 -4.22
C ILE A 151 1.90 7.13 -4.32
N GLY A 152 2.59 8.15 -3.84
CA GLY A 152 2.06 9.50 -3.77
C GLY A 152 1.11 9.72 -2.59
N MET A 153 0.74 10.99 -2.44
CA MET A 153 -0.23 11.45 -1.45
C MET A 153 -0.92 12.74 -1.92
N THR A 154 -2.10 12.98 -1.37
CA THR A 154 -2.83 14.24 -1.49
C THR A 154 -2.65 15.05 -0.21
N THR A 155 -2.57 16.38 -0.31
CA THR A 155 -2.54 17.22 0.89
C THR A 155 -3.93 17.30 1.54
N LYS A 156 -3.97 17.73 2.81
CA LYS A 156 -5.24 17.92 3.53
C LYS A 156 -6.12 18.96 2.82
N GLU A 157 -5.52 20.01 2.29
CA GLU A 157 -6.20 21.07 1.54
C GLU A 157 -6.83 20.51 0.26
N GLU A 158 -6.10 19.66 -0.48
CA GLU A 158 -6.61 19.00 -1.69
C GLU A 158 -7.76 18.03 -1.40
N THR A 159 -7.72 17.33 -0.25
CA THR A 159 -8.83 16.45 0.16
C THR A 159 -10.04 17.23 0.64
N THR A 160 -9.83 18.36 1.32
CA THR A 160 -10.92 19.21 1.86
C THR A 160 -11.63 19.99 0.75
N ALA A 161 -10.88 20.43 -0.27
CA ALA A 161 -11.42 21.21 -1.38
C ALA A 161 -12.28 20.40 -2.37
N GLY A 162 -12.33 19.07 -2.23
CA GLY A 162 -12.97 18.19 -3.20
C GLY A 162 -12.25 18.15 -4.55
N TYR A 163 -12.90 17.58 -5.57
CA TYR A 163 -12.31 17.46 -6.91
C TYR A 163 -12.07 18.83 -7.56
N LYS A 164 -10.81 19.10 -7.95
CA LYS A 164 -10.42 20.22 -8.82
C LYS A 164 -9.46 19.71 -9.90
N ALA A 165 -9.67 20.07 -11.17
CA ALA A 165 -8.83 19.57 -12.25
C ALA A 165 -7.33 19.89 -12.06
N SER A 166 -7.01 21.06 -11.48
CA SER A 166 -5.64 21.50 -11.18
C SER A 166 -4.92 20.61 -10.16
N THR A 167 -5.64 19.93 -9.25
CA THR A 167 -5.03 19.03 -8.25
C THR A 167 -4.65 17.68 -8.84
N LYS A 168 -5.06 17.39 -10.09
CA LYS A 168 -4.77 16.14 -10.81
C LYS A 168 -3.35 16.03 -11.37
N ARG A 169 -2.48 17.00 -11.14
CA ARG A 169 -1.09 16.94 -11.61
C ARG A 169 -0.42 15.66 -11.12
N ALA A 170 -0.02 14.78 -12.05
CA ALA A 170 0.72 13.57 -11.74
C ALA A 170 2.15 13.91 -11.31
N LEU A 171 2.58 13.26 -10.23
CA LEU A 171 3.92 13.34 -9.66
C LEU A 171 4.62 11.98 -9.66
N LYS A 172 3.83 10.89 -9.67
CA LYS A 172 4.31 9.52 -9.66
C LYS A 172 4.03 8.90 -11.02
N THR A 173 5.04 8.52 -11.79
CA THR A 173 4.85 8.07 -13.17
C THR A 173 5.51 6.73 -13.45
N ASN A 174 4.90 5.92 -14.34
CA ASN A 174 5.50 4.68 -14.85
C ASN A 174 5.92 3.71 -13.72
N ILE A 175 4.99 3.39 -12.82
CA ILE A 175 5.25 2.48 -11.70
C ILE A 175 4.61 1.13 -11.98
N LYS A 176 5.37 0.08 -11.76
CA LYS A 176 5.03 -1.30 -12.09
C LYS A 176 5.15 -2.19 -10.85
N ILE A 177 4.12 -2.97 -10.57
CA ILE A 177 4.07 -3.90 -9.43
C ILE A 177 3.61 -5.25 -9.96
N PHE A 178 4.47 -6.26 -9.82
CA PHE A 178 4.26 -7.56 -10.46
C PHE A 178 4.57 -8.72 -9.52
N ASN A 179 3.67 -9.71 -9.47
CA ASN A 179 3.94 -10.95 -8.76
C ASN A 179 4.44 -10.68 -7.31
N MET A 180 3.72 -9.82 -6.61
CA MET A 180 4.02 -9.44 -5.24
C MET A 180 3.01 -10.05 -4.29
N ILE A 181 3.41 -10.30 -3.04
CA ILE A 181 2.47 -10.52 -1.95
C ILE A 181 2.54 -9.32 -1.02
N PHE A 182 1.43 -8.61 -0.87
CA PHE A 182 1.25 -7.59 0.14
C PHE A 182 0.40 -8.15 1.27
N ASN A 183 0.92 -8.16 2.48
CA ASN A 183 0.18 -8.59 3.65
C ASN A 183 0.21 -7.51 4.74
N ALA A 184 -0.87 -6.74 4.86
CA ALA A 184 -0.92 -5.70 5.88
C ALA A 184 -1.22 -6.26 7.28
N ASN A 185 -1.43 -7.57 7.46
CA ASN A 185 -1.62 -8.22 8.77
C ASN A 185 -2.72 -7.57 9.65
N ASN A 186 -3.76 -7.02 9.02
CA ASN A 186 -4.83 -6.21 9.61
C ASN A 186 -4.36 -4.92 10.31
N VAL A 187 -3.17 -4.43 9.96
CA VAL A 187 -2.55 -3.18 10.43
C VAL A 187 -2.80 -2.08 9.40
N GLY A 188 -2.83 -0.83 9.84
CA GLY A 188 -2.90 0.32 8.95
C GLY A 188 -4.31 0.66 8.48
N THR A 189 -4.37 1.36 7.35
CA THR A 189 -5.61 1.69 6.66
C THR A 189 -5.78 0.82 5.42
N SER A 190 -5.26 1.24 4.27
CA SER A 190 -5.28 0.47 3.03
C SER A 190 -3.96 -0.27 2.81
N ILE A 191 -3.94 -1.28 1.95
CA ILE A 191 -2.69 -1.99 1.61
C ILE A 191 -1.86 -1.10 0.69
N ILE A 192 -2.45 -0.60 -0.39
CA ILE A 192 -1.78 0.28 -1.35
C ILE A 192 -2.60 1.55 -1.52
N ASN A 193 -1.95 2.70 -1.33
CA ASN A 193 -2.47 3.99 -1.76
C ASN A 193 -1.77 4.46 -3.01
N ILE A 194 -2.54 4.97 -3.97
CA ILE A 194 -2.05 5.57 -5.21
C ILE A 194 -2.70 6.94 -5.35
N ALA A 195 -1.88 7.99 -5.32
CA ALA A 195 -2.33 9.36 -5.41
C ALA A 195 -1.45 10.17 -6.36
N LYS A 196 -2.08 11.03 -7.18
CA LYS A 196 -1.38 11.92 -8.12
C LYS A 196 -0.41 11.12 -9.01
N ALA A 197 -0.89 10.01 -9.56
CA ALA A 197 -0.07 9.06 -10.29
C ALA A 197 -0.54 8.87 -11.73
N LYS A 198 0.38 8.54 -12.64
CA LYS A 198 0.08 8.24 -14.04
C LYS A 198 0.83 7.01 -14.53
N ASN A 199 0.20 6.21 -15.38
CA ASN A 199 0.81 5.00 -15.97
C ASN A 199 1.24 4.00 -14.89
N ILE A 200 0.30 3.58 -14.05
CA ILE A 200 0.57 2.61 -12.96
C ILE A 200 0.00 1.26 -13.35
N THR A 201 0.80 0.20 -13.21
CA THR A 201 0.36 -1.18 -13.44
C THR A 201 0.57 -2.01 -12.19
N ILE A 202 -0.49 -2.65 -11.70
CA ILE A 202 -0.43 -3.67 -10.64
C ILE A 202 -1.05 -4.95 -11.20
N GLN A 203 -0.27 -6.01 -11.30
CA GLN A 203 -0.78 -7.28 -11.81
C GLN A 203 -0.19 -8.51 -11.14
N ASN A 204 -0.94 -9.61 -11.25
CA ASN A 204 -0.57 -10.93 -10.76
C ASN A 204 -0.15 -10.92 -9.27
N SER A 205 -0.71 -10.00 -8.48
CA SER A 205 -0.30 -9.79 -7.09
C SER A 205 -1.39 -10.20 -6.11
N GLN A 206 -0.98 -10.59 -4.90
CA GLN A 206 -1.88 -10.89 -3.79
C GLN A 206 -1.88 -9.74 -2.79
N LEU A 207 -3.06 -9.25 -2.42
CA LEU A 207 -3.23 -8.18 -1.44
C LEU A 207 -4.11 -8.71 -0.31
N LEU A 208 -3.50 -8.91 0.85
CA LEU A 208 -4.07 -9.66 1.96
C LEU A 208 -4.20 -8.79 3.20
N ASN A 209 -5.28 -9.00 3.95
CA ASN A 209 -5.40 -8.59 5.35
C ASN A 209 -5.23 -7.07 5.53
N SER A 210 -5.98 -6.25 4.76
CA SER A 210 -5.92 -4.79 4.95
C SER A 210 -6.37 -4.41 6.37
N GLY A 211 -5.94 -3.25 6.86
CA GLY A 211 -6.40 -2.71 8.13
C GLY A 211 -7.88 -2.28 8.07
N LEU A 212 -8.18 -1.04 8.46
CA LEU A 212 -9.58 -0.57 8.53
C LEU A 212 -10.20 -0.33 7.14
N GLN A 213 -9.39 -0.05 6.12
CA GLN A 213 -9.86 0.42 4.81
C GLN A 213 -9.66 -0.62 3.72
N SER A 214 -8.99 -0.26 2.62
CA SER A 214 -9.16 -0.94 1.33
C SER A 214 -7.97 -1.83 0.98
N GLY A 215 -8.11 -2.65 -0.05
CA GLY A 215 -6.94 -3.22 -0.71
C GLY A 215 -6.15 -2.12 -1.42
N ILE A 216 -6.78 -1.47 -2.41
CA ILE A 216 -6.17 -0.38 -3.20
C ILE A 216 -7.04 0.86 -3.14
N SER A 217 -6.44 2.03 -2.90
CA SER A 217 -7.09 3.33 -3.06
C SER A 217 -6.46 4.16 -4.18
N LEU A 218 -7.29 4.83 -4.97
CA LEU A 218 -6.89 5.69 -6.09
C LEU A 218 -7.43 7.11 -5.91
N THR A 219 -6.56 8.12 -6.01
CA THR A 219 -6.96 9.53 -6.01
C THR A 219 -6.15 10.32 -7.04
N TYR A 220 -6.78 11.20 -7.80
CA TYR A 220 -6.13 12.10 -8.76
C TYR A 220 -5.18 11.39 -9.72
N SER A 221 -5.55 10.20 -10.19
CA SER A 221 -4.66 9.32 -10.97
C SER A 221 -5.19 9.03 -12.38
N ASP A 222 -4.29 8.80 -13.32
CA ASP A 222 -4.62 8.58 -14.74
C ASP A 222 -3.88 7.36 -15.32
N ASN A 223 -4.50 6.67 -16.28
CA ASN A 223 -3.92 5.50 -16.93
C ASN A 223 -3.42 4.44 -15.93
N ILE A 224 -4.37 3.88 -15.18
CA ILE A 224 -4.09 2.87 -14.14
C ILE A 224 -4.61 1.52 -14.61
N THR A 225 -3.77 0.50 -14.58
CA THR A 225 -4.13 -0.88 -14.92
C THR A 225 -3.98 -1.77 -13.69
N LEU A 226 -5.09 -2.35 -13.24
CA LEU A 226 -5.13 -3.33 -12.16
C LEU A 226 -5.68 -4.65 -12.75
N THR A 227 -4.83 -5.66 -12.92
CA THR A 227 -5.28 -6.90 -13.57
C THR A 227 -4.76 -8.18 -12.92
N ASN A 228 -5.57 -9.25 -12.93
CA ASN A 228 -5.19 -10.56 -12.40
C ASN A 228 -4.70 -10.54 -10.94
N ASN A 229 -5.19 -9.62 -10.11
CA ASN A 229 -4.84 -9.56 -8.69
C ASN A 229 -5.86 -10.31 -7.84
N ARG A 230 -5.40 -10.87 -6.72
CA ARG A 230 -6.27 -11.45 -5.69
C ARG A 230 -6.23 -10.58 -4.45
N LEU A 231 -7.37 -9.98 -4.09
CA LEU A 231 -7.53 -9.17 -2.91
C LEU A 231 -8.42 -9.94 -1.91
N LYS A 232 -7.90 -10.23 -0.71
CA LYS A 232 -8.60 -11.06 0.28
C LYS A 232 -8.55 -10.49 1.68
N ASN A 233 -9.64 -10.65 2.42
CA ASN A 233 -9.78 -10.27 3.82
C ASN A 233 -9.47 -8.77 4.01
N LEU A 234 -10.39 -7.92 3.56
CA LEU A 234 -10.22 -6.46 3.54
C LEU A 234 -11.17 -5.78 4.51
N GLY A 235 -10.71 -4.70 5.14
CA GLY A 235 -11.46 -4.01 6.18
C GLY A 235 -12.74 -3.39 5.66
N ARG A 236 -12.64 -2.71 4.52
CA ARG A 236 -13.73 -2.02 3.83
C ARG A 236 -13.95 -2.58 2.44
N THR A 237 -13.10 -2.25 1.47
CA THR A 237 -13.36 -2.57 0.06
C THR A 237 -12.14 -3.13 -0.66
N GLY A 238 -12.36 -3.81 -1.78
CA GLY A 238 -11.34 -4.26 -2.73
C GLY A 238 -10.49 -3.10 -3.24
N ILE A 239 -11.07 -2.38 -4.19
CA ILE A 239 -10.46 -1.25 -4.88
C ILE A 239 -11.43 -0.07 -4.73
N VAL A 240 -10.94 1.08 -4.31
CA VAL A 240 -11.73 2.31 -4.20
C VAL A 240 -11.11 3.42 -5.04
N MET A 241 -11.96 4.11 -5.78
CA MET A 241 -11.60 5.33 -6.49
C MET A 241 -12.25 6.51 -5.76
N TYR A 242 -11.41 7.43 -5.29
CA TYR A 242 -11.85 8.73 -4.80
C TYR A 242 -11.85 9.73 -5.96
N TYR A 243 -11.48 10.97 -5.68
CA TYR A 243 -11.61 12.10 -6.59
C TYR A 243 -10.66 12.01 -7.80
N GLY A 244 -11.16 12.41 -8.97
CA GLY A 244 -10.32 12.83 -10.10
C GLY A 244 -9.50 11.76 -10.80
N ASN A 245 -10.01 10.54 -10.90
CA ASN A 245 -9.37 9.45 -11.62
C ASN A 245 -9.84 9.38 -13.10
N SER A 246 -8.96 8.97 -14.02
CA SER A 246 -9.33 8.73 -15.44
C SER A 246 -8.56 7.57 -16.07
N SER A 247 -9.09 7.02 -17.17
CA SER A 247 -8.43 5.96 -17.95
C SER A 247 -8.04 4.76 -17.06
N ILE A 248 -9.00 4.26 -16.29
CA ILE A 248 -8.77 3.18 -15.32
C ILE A 248 -9.25 1.86 -15.93
N ASN A 249 -8.35 0.88 -15.99
CA ASN A 249 -8.66 -0.49 -16.40
C ASN A 249 -8.54 -1.43 -15.20
N ILE A 250 -9.65 -2.07 -14.83
CA ILE A 250 -9.72 -3.07 -13.77
C ILE A 250 -10.32 -4.34 -14.37
N SER A 251 -9.52 -5.38 -14.53
CA SER A 251 -9.94 -6.63 -15.20
C SER A 251 -9.41 -7.86 -14.50
N ASN A 252 -10.18 -8.95 -14.48
CA ASN A 252 -9.75 -10.27 -13.97
C ASN A 252 -9.21 -10.27 -12.53
N ASN A 253 -9.61 -9.31 -11.70
CA ASN A 253 -9.25 -9.31 -10.28
C ASN A 253 -10.27 -10.10 -9.47
N GLN A 254 -9.81 -10.80 -8.45
CA GLN A 254 -10.66 -11.54 -7.52
C GLN A 254 -10.69 -10.81 -6.17
N VAL A 255 -11.88 -10.39 -5.73
CA VAL A 255 -12.07 -9.77 -4.41
C VAL A 255 -12.89 -10.71 -3.53
N ILE A 256 -12.32 -11.11 -2.40
CA ILE A 256 -12.91 -12.10 -1.48
C ILE A 256 -12.86 -11.55 -0.06
N ASP A 257 -13.88 -11.83 0.75
CA ASP A 257 -13.92 -11.43 2.16
C ASP A 257 -13.63 -9.93 2.33
N TRP A 258 -14.42 -9.08 1.68
CA TRP A 258 -14.37 -7.62 1.86
C TRP A 258 -15.35 -7.18 2.97
N MET A 259 -15.29 -5.91 3.40
CA MET A 259 -16.08 -5.34 4.52
C MET A 259 -15.91 -6.01 5.89
N GLN A 260 -14.77 -6.68 6.14
CA GLN A 260 -14.58 -7.50 7.34
C GLN A 260 -14.45 -6.70 8.64
N ARG A 261 -14.16 -5.39 8.58
CA ARG A 261 -13.87 -4.55 9.76
C ARG A 261 -14.62 -3.22 9.80
N TYR A 262 -15.01 -2.69 8.64
CA TYR A 262 -15.63 -1.37 8.52
C TYR A 262 -17.05 -1.34 9.10
N GLY A 263 -17.85 -2.39 8.89
CA GLY A 263 -19.20 -2.50 9.46
C GLY A 263 -19.19 -2.47 10.98
N SER A 264 -18.34 -3.29 11.60
CA SER A 264 -18.18 -3.34 13.06
C SER A 264 -17.69 -2.01 13.64
N TYR A 265 -16.70 -1.37 13.00
CA TYR A 265 -16.21 -0.04 13.40
C TYR A 265 -17.35 0.99 13.54
N HIS A 266 -18.19 1.11 12.51
CA HIS A 266 -19.27 2.09 12.51
C HIS A 266 -20.43 1.71 13.43
N TYR A 267 -20.77 0.42 13.49
CA TYR A 267 -21.82 -0.07 14.38
C TYR A 267 -21.48 0.18 15.86
N ASP A 268 -20.25 -0.13 16.27
CA ASP A 268 -19.81 0.06 17.65
C ASP A 268 -19.60 1.54 18.01
N ALA A 269 -19.12 2.36 17.06
CA ALA A 269 -19.04 3.81 17.24
C ALA A 269 -20.41 4.45 17.53
N VAL A 270 -21.46 4.02 16.81
CA VAL A 270 -22.83 4.50 17.03
C VAL A 270 -23.37 4.04 18.39
N LYS A 271 -23.12 2.78 18.81
CA LYS A 271 -23.53 2.28 20.12
C LYS A 271 -22.90 3.07 21.27
N LYS A 272 -21.61 3.40 21.18
CA LYS A 272 -20.91 4.18 22.21
C LYS A 272 -21.46 5.60 22.33
N LYS A 273 -21.64 6.30 21.20
CA LYS A 273 -22.26 7.64 21.18
C LYS A 273 -23.65 7.65 21.85
N ARG A 274 -24.46 6.59 21.66
CA ARG A 274 -25.76 6.42 22.32
C ARG A 274 -25.66 6.13 23.82
N ARG A 275 -24.64 5.42 24.30
CA ARG A 275 -24.40 5.19 25.73
C ARG A 275 -23.94 6.48 26.42
N ASP A 276 -23.00 7.20 25.82
CA ASP A 276 -22.42 8.42 26.38
C ASP A 276 -23.45 9.56 26.44
N THR A 277 -24.29 9.70 25.40
CA THR A 277 -25.42 10.67 25.41
C THR A 277 -26.47 10.34 26.46
N ARG A 278 -26.81 9.05 26.66
CA ARG A 278 -27.74 8.64 27.73
C ARG A 278 -27.16 8.87 29.12
N GLN A 279 -25.86 8.67 29.31
CA GLN A 279 -25.17 8.93 30.57
C GLN A 279 -25.10 10.44 30.86
N HIS A 280 -24.80 11.27 29.86
CA HIS A 280 -24.84 12.73 29.97
C HIS A 280 -26.25 13.27 30.26
N ALA A 281 -27.29 12.72 29.60
CA ALA A 281 -28.68 13.10 29.87
C ALA A 281 -29.11 12.73 31.30
N ARG A 282 -28.67 11.57 31.82
CA ARG A 282 -28.91 11.16 33.21
C ARG A 282 -28.19 12.05 34.21
N CYS A 283 -26.97 12.51 33.92
CA CYS A 283 -26.23 13.44 34.78
C CYS A 283 -26.85 14.85 34.81
N ARG A 284 -27.29 15.39 33.65
CA ARG A 284 -27.98 16.69 33.59
C ARG A 284 -29.33 16.69 34.32
N ASN A 285 -30.12 15.61 34.18
CA ASN A 285 -31.39 15.48 34.91
C ASN A 285 -31.20 15.27 36.43
N ARG A 286 -29.99 14.90 36.88
CA ARG A 286 -29.64 14.83 38.31
C ARG A 286 -29.29 16.21 38.88
N GLN A 287 -28.68 17.09 38.08
CA GLN A 287 -28.33 18.46 38.47
C GLN A 287 -29.52 19.43 38.47
N LEU A 288 -30.61 19.10 37.76
CA LEU A 288 -31.84 19.91 37.72
C LEU A 288 -32.88 19.53 38.78
N ARG A 289 -32.58 18.59 39.69
CA ARG A 289 -33.43 18.37 40.86
C ARG A 289 -33.09 19.43 41.91
N PRO A 290 -34.04 20.30 42.32
CA PRO A 290 -33.79 21.21 43.43
C PRO A 290 -33.39 20.39 44.65
N SER A 291 -32.33 20.78 45.34
CA SER A 291 -32.03 20.26 46.68
C SER A 291 -33.27 20.50 47.54
N LYS A 292 -33.87 19.41 48.04
CA LYS A 292 -34.97 19.52 49.02
C LYS A 292 -34.47 20.40 50.16
N SER A 293 -35.21 21.48 50.44
CA SER A 293 -34.97 22.31 51.61
C SER A 293 -35.12 21.42 52.85
N VAL A 294 -34.07 21.43 53.69
CA VAL A 294 -34.08 20.78 55.00
C VAL A 294 -34.75 21.76 55.94
N TYR A 295 -36.04 21.54 56.24
CA TYR A 295 -36.68 22.18 57.38
C TYR A 295 -36.22 21.47 58.66
N HIS A 296 -35.36 22.13 59.42
CA HIS A 296 -35.12 21.80 60.82
C HIS A 296 -36.36 22.20 61.63
N ARG A 297 -36.86 21.28 62.46
CA ARG A 297 -37.69 21.60 63.63
C ARG A 297 -36.76 21.79 64.82
#